data_AF-A0A099Y1X7-F1
#
_entry.id   AF-A0A099Y1X7-F1
#
_cell.length_a   1.000
_cell.length_b   1.000
_cell.length_c   1.000
_cell.angle_alpha   90.00
_cell.angle_beta   90.00
_cell.angle_gamma   90.00
#
_symmetry.space_group_name_H-M   'P 1'
#
loop_
_entity.id
_entity.type
_entity.pdbx_description
1 polymer ?
#
loop_
_entity_poly.entity_id
_entity_poly.type
_entity_poly.pdbx_seq_one_letter_code
_entity_poly.pdbx_strand_id
1 'polypeptide(L)'
;MILSIVNTYFNTITNLRAEYSIEVTTDTCDVRNNALFWIDASEDTTESSRYLTEALIHLNCPKELLVKQQNLLAFCRTQGIGGSVSDATKPYGLYLDYTTVLGERKMEAFYWNTNGKIIKTSTYKFKYFSSENVLETTLPWIHSDLQETFLKLSSYYQISKESGVLTQYQNGSIKEYYIPFFWHPRVDFIIKDLPNSFQSQLNNNNCQDIHFRHIGFSTIKDINPVITLYFGAYMYNCPTNFKEFQKKVHKSSQILAKEIQNFVEI
;
A
#
# COMPACT_ATOMS: atom_id res chain seq x y z
N MET A 1 26.75 -18.25 4.78
CA MET A 1 25.52 -19.07 4.82
C MET A 1 24.26 -18.23 4.98
N ILE A 2 24.19 -17.29 5.92
CA ILE A 2 22.97 -16.50 6.22
C ILE A 2 22.58 -15.51 5.10
N LEU A 3 23.56 -14.93 4.39
CA LEU A 3 23.34 -14.09 3.21
C LEU A 3 22.71 -14.82 2.01
N SER A 4 22.74 -16.17 1.97
CA SER A 4 22.24 -16.91 0.80
C SER A 4 20.72 -17.14 0.86
N ILE A 5 20.07 -17.02 2.01
CA ILE A 5 18.67 -17.45 2.18
C ILE A 5 17.68 -16.32 1.87
N VAL A 6 17.97 -15.09 2.30
CA VAL A 6 17.25 -13.89 1.81
C VAL A 6 17.47 -13.72 0.30
N ASN A 7 18.65 -14.11 -0.18
CA ASN A 7 18.96 -14.25 -1.61
C ASN A 7 18.03 -15.27 -2.29
N THR A 8 17.86 -16.47 -1.71
CA THR A 8 16.96 -17.48 -2.24
C THR A 8 15.52 -16.97 -2.27
N TYR A 9 15.04 -16.34 -1.20
CA TYR A 9 13.68 -15.79 -1.12
C TYR A 9 13.31 -14.90 -2.30
N PHE A 10 14.16 -13.92 -2.59
CA PHE A 10 13.94 -13.01 -3.71
C PHE A 10 14.06 -13.76 -5.04
N ASN A 11 14.99 -14.71 -5.17
CA ASN A 11 15.20 -15.46 -6.42
C ASN A 11 14.13 -16.54 -6.71
N THR A 12 13.39 -17.03 -5.71
CA THR A 12 12.40 -18.10 -5.88
C THR A 12 10.97 -17.62 -6.03
N ILE A 13 10.63 -16.42 -5.53
CA ILE A 13 9.27 -15.88 -5.64
C ILE A 13 9.12 -15.13 -6.95
N THR A 14 8.31 -15.68 -7.86
CA THR A 14 8.09 -15.14 -9.21
C THR A 14 7.17 -13.92 -9.26
N ASN A 15 6.45 -13.63 -8.18
CA ASN A 15 5.41 -12.59 -8.12
C ASN A 15 5.64 -11.56 -7.00
N LEU A 16 6.90 -11.12 -6.82
CA LEU A 16 7.20 -10.01 -5.91
C LEU A 16 6.54 -8.72 -6.43
N ARG A 17 5.69 -8.11 -5.60
CA ARG A 17 5.11 -6.78 -5.89
C ARG A 17 5.70 -5.75 -4.96
N ALA A 18 6.25 -4.69 -5.55
CA ALA A 18 6.63 -3.50 -4.83
C ALA A 18 5.46 -2.51 -4.83
N GLU A 19 5.19 -1.91 -3.69
CA GLU A 19 4.32 -0.75 -3.62
C GLU A 19 5.05 0.49 -3.15
N TYR A 20 4.56 1.62 -3.64
CA TYR A 20 4.99 2.94 -3.27
C TYR A 20 3.80 3.88 -3.37
N SER A 21 3.88 5.01 -2.67
CA SER A 21 2.80 5.99 -2.65
C SER A 21 3.30 7.42 -2.67
N ILE A 22 2.46 8.30 -3.18
CA ILE A 22 2.66 9.74 -3.20
C ILE A 22 1.49 10.36 -2.46
N GLU A 23 1.78 11.20 -1.48
CA GLU A 23 0.78 12.04 -0.82
C GLU A 23 0.66 13.34 -1.61
N VAL A 24 -0.56 13.70 -1.99
CA VAL A 24 -0.83 14.91 -2.79
C VAL A 24 -1.80 15.77 -2.00
N THR A 25 -1.50 17.05 -1.95
CA THR A 25 -2.35 18.11 -1.41
C THR A 25 -2.56 19.16 -2.51
N THR A 26 -3.29 20.24 -2.23
CA THR A 26 -3.37 21.33 -3.22
C THR A 26 -2.03 22.03 -3.47
N ASP A 27 -1.13 21.95 -2.48
CA ASP A 27 0.08 22.76 -2.40
C ASP A 27 1.36 21.92 -2.56
N THR A 28 1.29 20.62 -2.26
CA THR A 28 2.46 19.74 -2.19
C THR A 28 2.20 18.37 -2.81
N CYS A 29 3.30 17.72 -3.21
CA CYS A 29 3.31 16.36 -3.71
C CYS A 29 4.55 15.66 -3.11
N ASP A 30 4.33 14.75 -2.17
CA ASP A 30 5.37 14.17 -1.33
C ASP A 30 5.47 12.64 -1.50
N VAL A 31 6.66 12.15 -1.80
CA VAL A 31 6.91 10.70 -1.95
C VAL A 31 6.94 10.05 -0.58
N ARG A 32 6.05 9.08 -0.35
CA ARG A 32 6.07 8.29 0.88
C ARG A 32 7.08 7.16 0.72
N ASN A 33 8.12 7.17 1.56
CA ASN A 33 9.19 6.17 1.59
C ASN A 33 8.76 4.84 2.25
N ASN A 34 7.61 4.31 1.87
CA ASN A 34 7.12 3.01 2.33
C ASN A 34 7.18 2.04 1.16
N ALA A 35 8.33 1.35 1.03
CA ALA A 35 8.46 0.21 0.14
C ALA A 35 7.77 -0.97 0.82
N LEU A 36 6.65 -1.44 0.27
CA LEU A 36 6.05 -2.71 0.68
C LEU A 36 6.37 -3.79 -0.33
N PHE A 37 6.60 -4.98 0.20
CA PHE A 37 6.71 -6.22 -0.55
C PHE A 37 5.51 -7.12 -0.19
N TRP A 38 4.99 -7.89 -1.16
CA TRP A 38 3.89 -8.85 -0.95
C TRP A 38 4.20 -10.26 -1.50
N ILE A 39 3.77 -11.28 -0.76
CA ILE A 39 3.57 -12.67 -1.20
C ILE A 39 2.06 -12.88 -1.38
N ASP A 40 1.66 -13.45 -2.52
CA ASP A 40 0.29 -13.90 -2.75
C ASP A 40 0.09 -15.32 -2.19
N ALA A 41 -0.97 -15.51 -1.41
CA ALA A 41 -1.29 -16.79 -0.78
C ALA A 41 -1.66 -17.88 -1.79
N SER A 42 -2.15 -17.50 -2.97
CA SER A 42 -2.50 -18.46 -4.04
C SER A 42 -1.29 -19.21 -4.60
N GLU A 43 -0.07 -18.75 -4.31
CA GLU A 43 1.20 -19.35 -4.70
C GLU A 43 2.09 -19.69 -3.48
N ASP A 44 1.54 -19.57 -2.27
CA ASP A 44 2.25 -19.76 -1.01
C ASP A 44 2.47 -21.26 -0.77
N THR A 45 3.58 -21.75 -1.29
CA THR A 45 4.17 -23.02 -0.88
C THR A 45 4.68 -22.88 0.56
N THR A 46 4.78 -24.00 1.30
CA THR A 46 5.45 -24.06 2.61
C THR A 46 6.82 -23.36 2.63
N GLU A 47 7.46 -23.25 1.45
CA GLU A 47 8.73 -22.58 1.25
C GLU A 47 8.65 -21.05 1.28
N SER A 48 7.69 -20.44 0.58
CA SER A 48 7.48 -18.98 0.54
C SER A 48 7.21 -18.41 1.93
N SER A 49 6.37 -19.09 2.71
CA SER A 49 6.06 -18.70 4.09
C SER A 49 7.26 -18.87 5.03
N ARG A 50 8.08 -19.91 4.83
CA ARG A 50 9.32 -20.12 5.58
C ARG A 50 10.29 -18.96 5.35
N TYR A 51 10.50 -18.57 4.10
CA TYR A 51 11.41 -17.47 3.79
C TYR A 51 10.93 -16.12 4.33
N LEU A 52 9.62 -15.84 4.30
CA LEU A 52 9.06 -14.64 4.94
C LEU A 52 9.38 -14.63 6.44
N THR A 53 9.19 -15.77 7.10
CA THR A 53 9.46 -15.93 8.53
C THR A 53 10.93 -15.67 8.85
N GLU A 54 11.84 -16.22 8.05
CA GLU A 54 13.28 -15.98 8.17
C GLU A 54 13.64 -14.50 7.96
N ALA A 55 13.04 -13.84 6.96
CA ALA A 55 13.21 -12.40 6.76
C ALA A 55 12.71 -11.60 7.98
N LEU A 56 11.55 -11.92 8.54
CA LEU A 56 11.03 -11.27 9.74
C LEU A 56 11.96 -11.44 10.95
N ILE A 57 12.52 -12.63 11.15
CA ILE A 57 13.52 -12.88 12.21
C ILE A 57 14.74 -11.99 12.02
N HIS A 58 15.24 -11.85 10.78
CA HIS A 58 16.39 -10.98 10.48
C HIS A 58 16.11 -9.50 10.68
N LEU A 59 14.86 -9.07 10.61
CA LEU A 59 14.44 -7.69 10.85
C LEU A 59 14.07 -7.42 12.31
N ASN A 60 14.48 -8.29 13.24
CA ASN A 60 14.14 -8.22 14.67
C ASN A 60 12.62 -8.13 14.91
N CYS A 61 11.82 -8.83 14.11
CA CYS A 61 10.37 -8.87 14.29
C CYS A 61 10.01 -9.40 15.69
N PRO A 62 9.14 -8.71 16.44
CA PRO A 62 8.69 -9.18 17.74
C PRO A 62 8.12 -10.61 17.67
N LYS A 63 8.44 -11.45 18.66
CA LYS A 63 8.00 -12.86 18.69
C LYS A 63 6.48 -13.02 18.59
N GLU A 64 5.73 -12.11 19.21
CA GLU A 64 4.26 -12.10 19.13
C GLU A 64 3.73 -11.92 17.71
N LEU A 65 4.42 -11.14 16.87
CA LEU A 65 4.06 -10.96 15.46
C LEU A 65 4.43 -12.17 14.62
N LEU A 66 5.56 -12.84 14.91
CA LEU A 66 5.92 -14.10 14.27
C LEU A 66 4.87 -15.19 14.54
N VAL A 67 4.43 -15.32 15.81
CA VAL A 67 3.37 -16.27 16.18
C VAL A 67 2.06 -15.91 15.47
N LYS A 68 1.70 -14.62 15.44
CA LYS A 68 0.50 -14.16 14.76
C LYS A 68 0.54 -14.45 13.25
N GLN A 69 1.66 -14.19 12.60
CA GLN A 69 1.88 -14.48 11.17
C GLN A 69 1.70 -15.97 10.87
N GLN A 70 2.31 -16.85 11.67
CA GLN A 70 2.18 -18.30 11.52
C GLN A 70 0.74 -18.78 11.72
N ASN A 71 0.03 -18.27 12.73
CA ASN A 71 -1.35 -18.66 13.00
C ASN A 71 -2.33 -18.20 11.91
N LEU A 72 -2.04 -17.08 11.23
CA LEU A 72 -2.89 -16.54 10.18
C LEU A 72 -2.54 -17.06 8.78
N LEU A 73 -1.43 -17.77 8.63
CA LEU A 73 -0.90 -18.22 7.34
C LEU A 73 -1.96 -18.88 6.45
N ALA A 74 -2.69 -19.85 7.01
CA ALA A 74 -3.73 -20.60 6.27
C ALA A 74 -4.95 -19.74 5.85
N PHE A 75 -5.11 -18.56 6.44
CA PHE A 75 -6.22 -17.63 6.17
C PHE A 75 -5.78 -16.41 5.36
N CYS A 76 -4.47 -16.23 5.19
CA CYS A 76 -3.92 -15.11 4.45
C CYS A 76 -4.29 -15.22 2.97
N ARG A 77 -4.61 -14.07 2.39
CA ARG A 77 -4.70 -13.83 0.96
C ARG A 77 -3.38 -13.27 0.44
N THR A 78 -2.77 -12.37 1.20
CA THR A 78 -1.43 -11.86 0.92
C THR A 78 -0.73 -11.49 2.22
N GLN A 79 0.59 -11.59 2.26
CA GLN A 79 1.41 -11.15 3.38
C GLN A 79 2.56 -10.32 2.87
N GLY A 80 3.03 -9.37 3.66
CA GLY A 80 4.04 -8.44 3.19
C GLY A 80 4.97 -7.93 4.27
N ILE A 81 6.16 -7.51 3.83
CA ILE A 81 7.12 -6.79 4.68
C ILE A 81 7.29 -5.41 4.08
N GLY A 82 7.23 -4.37 4.92
CA GLY A 82 7.60 -3.02 4.53
C GLY A 82 8.77 -2.50 5.34
N GLY A 83 9.40 -1.44 4.84
CA GLY A 83 10.40 -0.70 5.59
C GLY A 83 10.76 0.59 4.88
N SER A 84 11.24 1.57 5.64
CA SER A 84 11.75 2.80 5.03
C SER A 84 13.19 2.63 4.56
N VAL A 85 13.47 3.16 3.38
CA VAL A 85 14.76 3.02 2.69
C VAL A 85 15.73 4.14 3.08
N SER A 86 15.20 5.31 3.46
CA SER A 86 15.97 6.52 3.71
C SER A 86 16.48 6.68 5.14
N ASP A 87 16.06 5.81 6.07
CA ASP A 87 16.36 5.97 7.48
C ASP A 87 16.32 4.63 8.23
N ALA A 88 17.47 4.20 8.75
CA ALA A 88 17.59 2.97 9.55
C ALA A 88 16.85 3.06 10.90
N THR A 89 16.40 4.25 11.32
CA THR A 89 15.61 4.45 12.55
C THR A 89 14.10 4.32 12.32
N LYS A 90 13.65 4.25 11.05
CA LYS A 90 12.23 4.08 10.71
C LYS A 90 11.79 2.62 10.83
N PRO A 91 10.50 2.40 11.16
CA PRO A 91 10.02 1.07 11.48
C PRO A 91 10.00 0.12 10.28
N TYR A 92 10.29 -1.15 10.56
CA TYR A 92 9.88 -2.26 9.71
C TYR A 92 8.38 -2.49 9.88
N GLY A 93 7.74 -3.05 8.85
CA GLY A 93 6.31 -3.32 8.82
C GLY A 93 6.03 -4.76 8.44
N LEU A 94 5.02 -5.37 9.06
CA LEU A 94 4.42 -6.64 8.67
C LEU A 94 2.98 -6.36 8.29
N TYR A 95 2.60 -6.77 7.08
CA TYR A 95 1.27 -6.62 6.53
C TYR A 95 0.66 -8.00 6.37
N LEU A 96 -0.54 -8.19 6.89
CA LEU A 96 -1.29 -9.44 6.81
C LEU A 96 -2.67 -9.12 6.26
N ASP A 97 -2.97 -9.51 5.03
CA ASP A 97 -4.33 -9.46 4.45
C ASP A 97 -4.89 -10.88 4.47
N TYR A 98 -5.99 -11.08 5.19
CA TYR A 98 -6.53 -12.40 5.47
C TYR A 98 -8.06 -12.38 5.55
N THR A 99 -8.66 -13.54 5.35
CA THR A 99 -10.10 -13.73 5.54
C THR A 99 -10.33 -14.35 6.90
N THR A 100 -11.13 -13.71 7.75
CA THR A 100 -11.48 -14.26 9.06
C THR A 100 -12.32 -15.53 8.92
N VAL A 101 -12.44 -16.30 10.01
CA VAL A 101 -13.33 -17.47 10.09
C VAL A 101 -14.80 -17.14 9.79
N LEU A 102 -15.22 -15.88 9.94
CA LEU A 102 -16.57 -15.39 9.61
C LEU A 102 -16.71 -14.93 8.15
N GLY A 103 -15.67 -15.10 7.32
CA GLY A 103 -15.65 -14.65 5.92
C GLY A 103 -15.32 -13.17 5.72
N GLU A 104 -15.10 -12.39 6.79
CA GLU A 104 -14.73 -10.97 6.67
C GLU A 104 -13.28 -10.82 6.19
N ARG A 105 -13.04 -10.00 5.15
CA ARG A 105 -11.68 -9.62 4.76
C ARG A 105 -11.14 -8.54 5.70
N LYS A 106 -9.99 -8.81 6.32
CA LYS A 106 -9.26 -7.88 7.18
C LYS A 106 -7.83 -7.78 6.71
N MET A 107 -7.26 -6.60 6.87
CA MET A 107 -5.82 -6.42 6.74
C MET A 107 -5.30 -5.76 8.01
N GLU A 108 -4.13 -6.19 8.48
CA GLU A 108 -3.46 -5.59 9.63
C GLU A 108 -2.02 -5.24 9.23
N ALA A 109 -1.55 -4.08 9.71
CA ALA A 109 -0.18 -3.63 9.54
C ALA A 109 0.42 -3.37 10.92
N PHE A 110 1.52 -4.04 11.22
CA PHE A 110 2.26 -3.90 12.48
C PHE A 110 3.62 -3.31 12.19
N TYR A 111 3.98 -2.24 12.89
CA TYR A 111 5.23 -1.53 12.70
C TYR A 111 6.07 -1.62 13.96
N TRP A 112 7.34 -1.98 13.82
CA TRP A 112 8.29 -2.07 14.93
C TRP A 112 9.61 -1.37 14.62
N ASN A 113 10.28 -0.87 15.67
CA ASN A 113 11.60 -0.26 15.54
C ASN A 113 12.72 -1.33 15.49
N THR A 114 13.96 -0.92 15.28
CA THR A 114 15.13 -1.82 15.18
C THR A 114 15.37 -2.71 16.41
N ASN A 115 14.80 -2.34 17.57
CA ASN A 115 14.89 -3.10 18.82
C ASN A 115 13.75 -4.12 18.97
N GLY A 116 12.88 -4.28 17.96
CA GLY A 116 11.76 -5.21 18.01
C GLY A 116 10.59 -4.74 18.88
N LYS A 117 10.50 -3.43 19.20
CA LYS A 117 9.35 -2.87 19.91
C LYS A 117 8.30 -2.42 18.89
N ILE A 118 7.06 -2.89 19.03
CA ILE A 118 5.93 -2.39 18.24
C ILE A 118 5.67 -0.93 18.60
N ILE A 119 5.61 -0.07 17.58
CA ILE A 119 5.40 1.37 17.73
C ILE A 119 4.11 1.87 17.08
N LYS A 120 3.51 1.08 16.16
CA LYS A 120 2.25 1.43 15.51
C LYS A 120 1.56 0.16 15.03
N THR A 121 0.24 0.16 15.13
CA THR A 121 -0.63 -0.84 14.51
C THR A 121 -1.71 -0.12 13.71
N SER A 122 -2.03 -0.65 12.54
CA SER A 122 -3.14 -0.21 11.72
C SER A 122 -3.99 -1.40 11.34
N THR A 123 -5.30 -1.26 11.44
CA THR A 123 -6.26 -2.30 11.05
C THR A 123 -7.09 -1.77 9.90
N TYR A 124 -7.32 -2.60 8.90
CA TYR A 124 -8.03 -2.28 7.69
C TYR A 124 -9.23 -3.21 7.57
N LYS A 125 -10.40 -2.63 7.28
CA LYS A 125 -11.63 -3.39 7.04
C LYS A 125 -12.13 -3.12 5.64
N PHE A 126 -12.40 -4.17 4.89
CA PHE A 126 -12.90 -4.03 3.52
C PHE A 126 -14.43 -4.20 3.49
N LYS A 127 -15.11 -3.32 2.75
CA LYS A 127 -16.55 -3.42 2.49
C LYS A 127 -16.82 -3.19 1.01
N TYR A 128 -17.53 -4.10 0.36
CA TYR A 128 -17.88 -3.99 -1.06
C TYR A 128 -18.91 -2.87 -1.30
N PHE A 129 -18.80 -2.15 -2.41
CA PHE A 129 -19.80 -1.12 -2.76
C PHE A 129 -21.19 -1.72 -3.02
N SER A 130 -21.25 -2.99 -3.41
CA SER A 130 -22.50 -3.75 -3.54
C SER A 130 -23.23 -3.99 -2.22
N SER A 131 -22.60 -3.71 -1.07
CA SER A 131 -23.30 -3.70 0.22
C SER A 131 -24.00 -2.37 0.44
N GLU A 132 -25.27 -2.42 0.85
CA GLU A 132 -26.09 -1.24 1.10
C GLU A 132 -25.38 -0.30 2.10
N ASN A 133 -25.39 1.00 1.79
CA ASN A 133 -24.93 2.11 2.65
C ASN A 133 -23.41 2.36 2.75
N VAL A 134 -22.54 1.69 1.97
CA VAL A 134 -21.09 2.00 2.03
C VAL A 134 -20.79 3.44 1.62
N LEU A 135 -21.42 3.92 0.55
CA LEU A 135 -21.24 5.31 0.10
C LEU A 135 -21.80 6.30 1.11
N GLU A 136 -23.02 6.07 1.61
CA GLU A 136 -23.68 6.94 2.60
C GLU A 136 -22.87 7.04 3.90
N THR A 137 -22.26 5.94 4.35
CA THR A 137 -21.47 5.92 5.59
C THR A 137 -20.05 6.43 5.42
N THR A 138 -19.52 6.46 4.19
CA THR A 138 -18.14 6.89 3.91
C THR A 138 -18.06 8.36 3.50
N LEU A 139 -18.98 8.83 2.65
CA LEU A 139 -18.94 10.17 2.06
C LEU A 139 -18.83 11.31 3.10
N PRO A 140 -19.53 11.29 4.26
CA PRO A 140 -19.42 12.36 5.26
C PRO A 140 -18.02 12.53 5.86
N TRP A 141 -17.15 11.53 5.72
CA TRP A 141 -15.77 11.56 6.20
C TRP A 141 -14.76 12.04 5.15
N ILE A 142 -15.16 12.10 3.88
CA ILE A 142 -14.33 12.61 2.80
C ILE A 142 -14.43 14.14 2.79
N HIS A 143 -13.28 14.81 2.64
CA HIS A 143 -13.23 16.27 2.51
C HIS A 143 -14.14 16.75 1.36
N SER A 144 -14.87 17.85 1.55
CA SER A 144 -15.87 18.35 0.59
C SER A 144 -15.34 18.45 -0.82
N ASP A 145 -14.13 18.99 -0.97
CA ASP A 145 -13.48 19.24 -2.26
C ASP A 145 -13.07 17.96 -3.00
N LEU A 146 -13.09 16.82 -2.31
CA LEU A 146 -12.77 15.49 -2.84
C LEU A 146 -14.00 14.57 -2.94
N GLN A 147 -15.18 15.00 -2.47
CA GLN A 147 -16.38 14.17 -2.47
C GLN A 147 -16.82 13.81 -3.89
N GLU A 148 -16.79 14.79 -4.81
CA GLU A 148 -17.14 14.54 -6.22
C GLU A 148 -16.19 13.53 -6.87
N THR A 149 -14.87 13.70 -6.67
CA THR A 149 -13.87 12.74 -7.13
C THR A 149 -14.10 11.35 -6.54
N PHE A 150 -14.34 11.24 -5.23
CA PHE A 150 -14.62 9.97 -4.57
C PHE A 150 -15.85 9.26 -5.16
N LEU A 151 -16.95 10.00 -5.38
CA LEU A 151 -18.18 9.47 -5.99
C LEU A 151 -17.95 9.05 -7.45
N LYS A 152 -17.26 9.88 -8.23
CA LYS A 152 -16.96 9.59 -9.64
C LYS A 152 -16.14 8.30 -9.78
N LEU A 153 -15.07 8.17 -8.99
CA LEU A 153 -14.27 6.95 -8.96
C LEU A 153 -15.12 5.76 -8.51
N SER A 154 -15.87 5.88 -7.41
CA SER A 154 -16.72 4.79 -6.92
C SER A 154 -17.79 4.34 -7.93
N SER A 155 -18.24 5.25 -8.80
CA SER A 155 -19.25 4.98 -9.83
C SER A 155 -18.71 4.25 -11.06
N TYR A 156 -17.38 4.17 -11.25
CA TYR A 156 -16.85 3.41 -12.38
C TYR A 156 -17.34 1.97 -12.32
N TYR A 157 -17.85 1.48 -13.45
CA TYR A 157 -18.54 0.20 -13.51
C TYR A 157 -17.71 -0.96 -12.94
N GLN A 158 -16.42 -0.99 -13.26
CA GLN A 158 -15.50 -1.98 -12.73
C GLN A 158 -15.27 -1.82 -11.21
N ILE A 159 -15.22 -0.58 -10.69
CA ILE A 159 -15.08 -0.29 -9.25
C ILE A 159 -16.34 -0.71 -8.48
N SER A 160 -17.49 -0.24 -8.94
CA SER A 160 -18.77 -0.51 -8.28
C SER A 160 -19.14 -2.00 -8.24
N LYS A 161 -18.71 -2.79 -9.22
CA LYS A 161 -19.00 -4.24 -9.28
C LYS A 161 -18.01 -5.12 -8.54
N GLU A 162 -16.73 -4.82 -8.62
CA GLU A 162 -15.67 -5.74 -8.19
C GLU A 162 -14.91 -5.24 -6.96
N SER A 163 -15.18 -4.00 -6.54
CA SER A 163 -14.46 -3.31 -5.48
C SER A 163 -15.36 -2.78 -4.38
N GLY A 164 -14.79 -1.93 -3.55
CA GLY A 164 -15.36 -1.45 -2.32
C GLY A 164 -14.47 -0.39 -1.68
N VAL A 165 -14.67 -0.18 -0.39
CA VAL A 165 -13.86 0.72 0.43
C VAL A 165 -13.05 -0.11 1.41
N LEU A 166 -11.74 0.12 1.42
CA LEU A 166 -10.87 -0.32 2.50
C LEU A 166 -10.78 0.81 3.53
N THR A 167 -11.21 0.60 4.76
CA THR A 167 -11.17 1.60 5.82
C THR A 167 -9.97 1.34 6.72
N GLN A 168 -9.04 2.29 6.85
CA GLN A 168 -7.95 2.19 7.83
C GLN A 168 -8.35 2.81 9.16
N TYR A 169 -8.15 2.02 10.20
CA TYR A 169 -8.23 2.40 11.60
C TYR A 169 -6.82 2.49 12.18
N GLN A 170 -6.57 3.58 12.89
CA GLN A 170 -5.37 3.75 13.71
C GLN A 170 -5.80 4.29 15.07
N ASN A 171 -5.38 3.63 16.15
CA ASN A 171 -5.74 4.00 17.53
C ASN A 171 -7.25 4.15 17.77
N GLY A 172 -8.07 3.32 17.11
CA GLY A 172 -9.54 3.35 17.24
C GLY A 172 -10.26 4.38 16.39
N SER A 173 -9.54 5.29 15.71
CA SER A 173 -10.11 6.29 14.80
C SER A 173 -9.91 5.92 13.34
N ILE A 174 -10.85 6.31 12.48
CA ILE A 174 -10.71 6.17 11.03
C ILE A 174 -9.74 7.22 10.53
N LYS A 175 -8.68 6.79 9.86
CA LYS A 175 -7.61 7.67 9.37
C LYS A 175 -7.75 7.96 7.87
N GLU A 176 -8.01 6.91 7.10
CA GLU A 176 -8.08 6.99 5.63
C GLU A 176 -9.10 5.97 5.11
N TYR A 177 -9.74 6.32 3.99
CA TYR A 177 -10.54 5.42 3.17
C TYR A 177 -9.85 5.19 1.83
N TYR A 178 -9.69 3.95 1.41
CA TYR A 178 -9.10 3.62 0.12
C TYR A 178 -10.12 3.04 -0.84
N ILE A 179 -10.03 3.43 -2.11
CA ILE A 179 -10.67 2.75 -3.23
C ILE A 179 -9.59 1.88 -3.89
N PRO A 180 -9.62 0.54 -3.75
CA PRO A 180 -8.72 -0.34 -4.46
C PRO A 180 -9.18 -0.60 -5.90
N PHE A 181 -8.21 -0.77 -6.79
CA PHE A 181 -8.43 -1.07 -8.19
C PHE A 181 -7.84 -2.42 -8.55
N PHE A 182 -8.69 -3.44 -8.74
CA PHE A 182 -8.22 -4.80 -8.99
C PHE A 182 -7.65 -5.01 -10.41
N TRP A 183 -8.11 -4.23 -11.40
CA TRP A 183 -7.57 -4.25 -12.78
C TRP A 183 -6.39 -3.30 -12.99
N HIS A 184 -5.95 -2.58 -11.95
CA HIS A 184 -4.81 -1.67 -11.98
C HIS A 184 -4.88 -0.66 -13.16
N PRO A 185 -5.77 0.35 -13.12
CA PRO A 185 -5.90 1.33 -14.19
C PRO A 185 -4.62 2.15 -14.35
N ARG A 186 -4.37 2.59 -15.58
CA ARG A 186 -3.28 3.54 -15.87
C ARG A 186 -3.48 4.84 -15.10
N VAL A 187 -2.38 5.53 -14.85
CA VAL A 187 -2.37 6.74 -14.04
C VAL A 187 -3.15 7.89 -14.68
N ASP A 188 -3.00 8.08 -16.00
CA ASP A 188 -3.73 9.09 -16.78
C ASP A 188 -5.26 8.96 -16.69
N PHE A 189 -5.76 7.72 -16.55
CA PHE A 189 -7.19 7.45 -16.42
C PHE A 189 -7.78 8.05 -15.14
N ILE A 190 -7.02 8.11 -14.06
CA ILE A 190 -7.49 8.58 -12.76
C ILE A 190 -7.15 10.06 -12.56
N ILE A 191 -5.97 10.52 -12.99
CA ILE A 191 -5.52 11.90 -12.75
C ILE A 191 -6.50 12.92 -13.35
N LYS A 192 -7.07 12.62 -14.53
CA LYS A 192 -8.06 13.50 -15.17
C LYS A 192 -9.34 13.74 -14.35
N ASP A 193 -9.59 12.90 -13.33
CA ASP A 193 -10.77 12.97 -12.46
C ASP A 193 -10.46 13.63 -11.10
N LEU A 194 -9.20 13.95 -10.84
CA LEU A 194 -8.80 14.73 -9.69
C LEU A 194 -9.16 16.22 -9.91
N PRO A 195 -9.36 17.02 -8.85
CA PRO A 195 -9.57 18.46 -9.00
C PRO A 195 -8.36 19.13 -9.68
N ASN A 196 -8.56 20.23 -10.41
CA ASN A 196 -7.49 20.92 -11.13
C ASN A 196 -6.32 21.33 -10.24
N SER A 197 -6.58 21.70 -8.98
CA SER A 197 -5.54 22.00 -7.99
C SER A 197 -4.59 20.82 -7.76
N PHE A 198 -5.12 19.60 -7.68
CA PHE A 198 -4.32 18.38 -7.58
C PHE A 198 -3.65 18.02 -8.90
N GLN A 199 -4.36 18.16 -10.03
CA GLN A 199 -3.78 17.91 -11.35
C GLN A 199 -2.56 18.79 -11.63
N SER A 200 -2.56 20.04 -11.16
CA SER A 200 -1.42 20.96 -11.36
C SER A 200 -0.12 20.47 -10.73
N GLN A 201 -0.22 19.69 -9.65
CA GLN A 201 0.91 19.05 -8.98
C GLN A 201 1.42 17.82 -9.74
N LEU A 202 0.67 17.34 -10.74
CA LEU A 202 0.92 16.09 -11.44
C LEU A 202 1.31 16.32 -12.91
N ASN A 203 2.44 15.75 -13.31
CA ASN A 203 2.86 15.65 -14.70
C ASN A 203 2.33 14.33 -15.29
N ASN A 204 1.72 14.37 -16.47
CA ASN A 204 1.18 13.19 -17.13
C ASN A 204 1.99 12.76 -18.36
N ASN A 205 3.07 13.47 -18.70
CA ASN A 205 3.71 13.32 -20.01
C ASN A 205 4.48 12.00 -20.19
N ASN A 206 4.73 11.22 -19.12
CA ASN A 206 5.48 9.95 -19.20
C ASN A 206 4.82 8.77 -18.42
N CYS A 207 3.55 8.87 -18.02
CA CYS A 207 2.94 7.91 -17.10
C CYS A 207 2.31 6.67 -17.77
N GLN A 208 2.69 6.32 -19.00
CA GLN A 208 1.96 5.34 -19.82
C GLN A 208 1.99 3.91 -19.26
N ASP A 209 3.06 3.56 -18.56
CA ASP A 209 3.28 2.22 -17.99
C ASP A 209 3.07 2.19 -16.47
N ILE A 210 2.50 3.26 -15.92
CA ILE A 210 2.29 3.41 -14.48
C ILE A 210 0.83 3.14 -14.17
N HIS A 211 0.60 2.27 -13.18
CA HIS A 211 -0.73 1.82 -12.80
C HIS A 211 -1.02 2.04 -11.32
N PHE A 212 -2.26 2.44 -11.02
CA PHE A 212 -2.73 2.58 -9.65
C PHE A 212 -3.15 1.24 -9.06
N ARG A 213 -2.84 1.02 -7.78
CA ARG A 213 -3.43 -0.07 -6.98
C ARG A 213 -4.58 0.44 -6.12
N HIS A 214 -4.45 1.63 -5.56
CA HIS A 214 -5.52 2.26 -4.77
C HIS A 214 -5.31 3.77 -4.66
N ILE A 215 -6.38 4.48 -4.32
CA ILE A 215 -6.32 5.88 -3.87
C ILE A 215 -6.88 5.95 -2.46
N GLY A 216 -6.12 6.56 -1.55
CA GLY A 216 -6.53 6.90 -0.20
C GLY A 216 -7.05 8.32 -0.10
N PHE A 217 -8.10 8.51 0.69
CA PHE A 217 -8.69 9.78 1.05
C PHE A 217 -8.53 9.95 2.56
N SER A 218 -7.83 11.00 2.98
CA SER A 218 -7.69 11.33 4.41
C SER A 218 -9.06 11.70 5.00
N THR A 219 -9.33 11.23 6.21
CA THR A 219 -10.51 11.66 6.99
C THR A 219 -10.27 12.95 7.76
N ILE A 220 -9.03 13.45 7.79
CA ILE A 220 -8.72 14.73 8.42
C ILE A 220 -9.32 15.84 7.55
N LYS A 221 -10.21 16.62 8.14
CA LYS A 221 -10.86 17.77 7.52
C LYS A 221 -10.04 19.04 7.74
N ASP A 222 -8.77 19.01 7.33
CA ASP A 222 -7.92 20.19 7.30
C ASP A 222 -8.28 21.07 6.09
N ILE A 223 -7.86 22.33 6.13
CA ILE A 223 -8.10 23.31 5.03
C ILE A 223 -7.50 22.81 3.71
N ASN A 224 -6.38 22.09 3.78
CA ASN A 224 -5.74 21.52 2.61
C ASN A 224 -6.04 20.00 2.54
N PRO A 225 -6.94 19.56 1.64
CA PRO A 225 -7.30 18.16 1.51
C PRO A 225 -6.12 17.29 1.07
N VAL A 226 -6.12 16.03 1.52
CA VAL A 226 -5.04 15.08 1.22
C VAL A 226 -5.59 13.83 0.54
N ILE A 227 -5.01 13.50 -0.62
CA ILE A 227 -5.13 12.18 -1.25
C ILE A 227 -3.80 11.46 -1.20
N THR A 228 -3.82 10.14 -1.03
CA THR A 228 -2.62 9.32 -1.23
C THR A 228 -2.82 8.43 -2.45
N LEU A 229 -1.93 8.57 -3.41
CA LEU A 229 -1.86 7.83 -4.65
C LEU A 229 -0.96 6.60 -4.47
N TYR A 230 -1.50 5.39 -4.59
CA TYR A 230 -0.73 4.15 -4.41
C TYR A 230 -0.56 3.40 -5.72
N PHE A 231 0.65 2.96 -5.97
CA PHE A 231 1.07 2.32 -7.20
C PHE A 231 1.66 0.95 -6.89
N GLY A 232 1.49 0.03 -7.84
CA GLY A 232 2.15 -1.28 -7.79
C GLY A 232 3.09 -1.44 -8.97
N ALA A 233 4.27 -2.00 -8.73
CA ALA A 233 5.17 -2.45 -9.79
C ALA A 233 5.55 -3.91 -9.59
N TYR A 234 5.56 -4.65 -10.69
CA TYR A 234 6.25 -5.93 -10.76
C TYR A 234 7.75 -5.68 -10.80
N MET A 235 8.47 -6.39 -9.94
CA MET A 235 9.92 -6.29 -9.87
C MET A 235 10.54 -7.35 -10.79
N TYR A 236 10.89 -6.96 -12.00
CA TYR A 236 11.74 -7.78 -12.88
C TYR A 236 13.20 -7.66 -12.39
N ASN A 237 13.88 -8.80 -12.17
CA ASN A 237 15.21 -8.93 -11.53
C ASN A 237 15.21 -8.74 -10.00
N CYS A 238 14.94 -9.85 -9.32
CA CYS A 238 14.87 -9.93 -7.88
C CYS A 238 16.17 -9.46 -7.19
N PRO A 239 16.09 -8.60 -6.18
CA PRO A 239 17.25 -8.11 -5.43
C PRO A 239 17.92 -9.22 -4.61
N THR A 240 19.23 -9.13 -4.41
CA THR A 240 19.99 -10.19 -3.70
C THR A 240 19.78 -10.16 -2.18
N ASN A 241 19.26 -9.05 -1.63
CA ASN A 241 18.98 -8.92 -0.20
C ASN A 241 18.00 -7.78 0.08
N PHE A 242 17.48 -7.73 1.31
CA PHE A 242 16.49 -6.74 1.74
C PHE A 242 16.97 -5.28 1.58
N LYS A 243 18.27 -5.01 1.79
CA LYS A 243 18.85 -3.66 1.64
C LYS A 243 18.91 -3.24 0.17
N GLU A 244 19.25 -4.16 -0.74
CA GLU A 244 19.22 -3.91 -2.18
C GLU A 244 17.77 -3.75 -2.68
N PHE A 245 16.84 -4.56 -2.16
CA PHE A 245 15.41 -4.42 -2.44
C PHE A 245 14.92 -3.02 -2.10
N GLN A 246 15.14 -2.60 -0.85
CA GLN A 246 14.79 -1.26 -0.38
C GLN A 246 15.35 -0.18 -1.33
N LYS A 247 16.65 -0.25 -1.67
CA LYS A 247 17.27 0.69 -2.62
C LYS A 247 16.60 0.70 -4.00
N LYS A 248 16.28 -0.47 -4.57
CA LYS A 248 15.62 -0.57 -5.87
C LYS A 248 14.21 0.02 -5.84
N VAL A 249 13.41 -0.30 -4.82
CA VAL A 249 12.05 0.25 -4.67
C VAL A 249 12.10 1.76 -4.44
N HIS A 250 13.04 2.27 -3.63
CA HIS A 250 13.20 3.71 -3.43
C HIS A 250 13.59 4.43 -4.72
N LYS A 251 14.56 3.89 -5.47
CA LYS A 251 14.94 4.46 -6.76
C LYS A 251 13.75 4.47 -7.73
N SER A 252 12.98 3.39 -7.78
CA SER A 252 11.74 3.32 -8.58
C SER A 252 10.72 4.38 -8.14
N SER A 253 10.50 4.54 -6.83
CA SER A 253 9.60 5.57 -6.30
C SER A 253 10.05 6.99 -6.61
N GLN A 254 11.36 7.25 -6.65
CA GLN A 254 11.91 8.56 -7.02
C GLN A 254 11.77 8.83 -8.51
N ILE A 255 11.94 7.81 -9.36
CA ILE A 255 11.74 7.93 -10.81
C ILE A 255 10.28 8.24 -11.11
N LEU A 256 9.37 7.43 -10.55
CA LEU A 256 7.93 7.68 -10.61
C LEU A 256 7.59 9.09 -10.13
N ALA A 257 8.13 9.50 -8.98
CA ALA A 257 7.86 10.82 -8.44
C ALA A 257 8.31 11.91 -9.41
N LYS A 258 9.45 11.76 -10.07
CA LYS A 258 9.88 12.71 -11.12
C LYS A 258 8.99 12.66 -12.36
N GLU A 259 8.47 11.50 -12.72
CA GLU A 259 7.57 11.33 -13.86
C GLU A 259 6.17 11.89 -13.57
N ILE A 260 5.74 11.82 -12.30
CA ILE A 260 4.43 12.25 -11.83
C ILE A 260 4.45 13.66 -11.26
N GLN A 261 5.57 14.22 -10.81
CA GLN A 261 5.63 15.59 -10.26
C GLN A 261 5.98 16.61 -11.34
N ASN A 262 5.26 17.72 -11.37
CA ASN A 262 5.74 18.91 -12.06
C ASN A 262 6.81 19.58 -11.18
N PHE A 263 8.09 19.43 -11.53
CA PHE A 263 9.06 20.47 -11.16
C PHE A 263 8.79 21.66 -12.08
N VAL A 264 8.15 22.71 -11.54
CA VAL A 264 8.52 24.05 -11.99
C VAL A 264 9.88 24.29 -11.36
N GLU A 265 10.95 24.08 -12.12
CA GLU A 265 12.23 24.71 -11.77
C GLU A 265 11.95 26.23 -11.77
N ILE A 266 11.91 26.83 -10.58
CA ILE A 266 12.00 28.28 -10.40
C ILE A 266 13.47 28.66 -10.44
#